data_AF-A0A938LE08-F1
#
_entry.id   AF-A0A938LE08-F1
#
_cell.length_a   1.000
_cell.length_b   1.000
_cell.length_c   1.000
_cell.angle_alpha   90.00
_cell.angle_beta   90.00
_cell.angle_gamma   90.00
#
_symmetry.space_group_name_H-M   'P 1'
#
loop_
_entity.id
_entity.type
_entity.pdbx_description
1 polymer ?
#
loop_
_entity_poly.entity_id
_entity_poly.type
_entity_poly.pdbx_seq_one_letter_code
_entity_poly.pdbx_strand_id
1 'polypeptide(L)'
;MSEPLRAYRCAVLATPSGCVPAGAARLADVRVHAPGWIVVRDGMIADAGAAHEVAARHPGLRCEDLGAGVVVPGFVDAHTHPVFAGTREGEFEQ
;
A
#
# COMPACT_ATOMS: atom_id res chain seq x y z
N MET A 1 -4.54 8.08 -24.02
CA MET A 1 -4.68 9.22 -23.10
C MET A 1 -4.38 8.68 -21.71
N SER A 2 -3.44 9.28 -20.97
CA SER A 2 -3.10 8.87 -19.58
C SER A 2 -4.26 9.24 -18.64
N GLU A 3 -4.55 8.40 -17.65
CA GLU A 3 -5.57 8.64 -16.64
C GLU A 3 -5.23 9.89 -15.79
N PRO A 4 -6.26 10.60 -15.29
CA PRO A 4 -6.02 11.73 -14.40
C PRO A 4 -5.32 11.28 -13.10
N LEU A 5 -4.48 12.16 -12.56
CA LEU A 5 -3.87 11.97 -11.24
C LEU A 5 -4.96 11.79 -10.18
N ARG A 6 -4.80 10.78 -9.34
CA ARG A 6 -5.61 10.56 -8.14
C ARG A 6 -4.74 10.78 -6.91
N ALA A 7 -5.32 11.36 -5.86
CA ALA A 7 -4.62 11.64 -4.63
C ALA A 7 -5.44 11.14 -3.44
N TYR A 8 -4.75 10.56 -2.47
CA TYR A 8 -5.33 9.99 -1.26
C TYR A 8 -4.54 10.48 -0.04
N ARG A 9 -5.24 11.01 0.96
CA ARG A 9 -4.67 11.38 2.27
C ARG A 9 -5.14 10.37 3.30
N CYS A 10 -4.27 10.00 4.23
CA CYS A 10 -4.60 9.11 5.34
C CYS A 10 -3.99 9.60 6.66
N ALA A 11 -4.49 9.10 7.79
CA ALA A 11 -3.92 9.42 9.09
C ALA A 11 -2.49 8.88 9.24
N VAL A 12 -2.21 7.70 8.67
CA VAL A 12 -0.88 7.11 8.67
C VAL A 12 -0.60 6.44 7.32
N LEU A 13 0.55 6.74 6.72
CA LEU A 13 1.13 6.00 5.61
C LEU A 13 2.39 5.28 6.13
N ALA A 14 2.39 3.96 6.09
CA ALA A 14 3.51 3.14 6.55
C ALA A 14 4.03 2.23 5.43
N THR A 15 5.30 2.37 5.06
CA THR A 15 5.93 1.59 3.99
C THR A 15 7.28 1.01 4.43
N PRO A 16 7.60 -0.25 4.10
CA PRO A 16 8.96 -0.76 4.23
C PRO A 16 9.90 0.04 3.33
N SER A 17 11.19 0.02 3.66
CA SER A 17 12.26 0.63 2.85
C SER A 17 13.29 -0.41 2.44
N GLY A 18 13.95 -0.17 1.30
CA GLY A 18 15.04 -1.02 0.79
C GLY A 18 14.62 -1.98 -0.34
N CYS A 19 15.61 -2.62 -0.95
CA CYS A 19 15.46 -3.53 -2.09
C CYS A 19 16.05 -4.93 -1.82
N VAL A 20 16.33 -5.25 -0.56
CA VAL A 20 16.87 -6.53 -0.10
C VAL A 20 16.04 -7.04 1.08
N PRO A 21 16.00 -8.35 1.35
CA PRO A 21 15.31 -8.89 2.52
C PRO A 21 15.74 -8.18 3.82
N ALA A 22 14.76 -7.72 4.59
CA ALA A 22 15.00 -7.19 5.92
C ALA A 22 15.31 -8.35 6.87
N GLY A 23 16.57 -8.45 7.32
CA GLY A 23 16.94 -9.35 8.43
C GLY A 23 16.44 -8.81 9.77
N ALA A 24 16.52 -9.61 10.83
CA ALA A 24 15.92 -9.35 12.15
C ALA A 24 15.94 -7.87 12.61
N ALA A 25 17.12 -7.26 12.72
CA ALA A 25 17.26 -5.88 13.20
C ALA A 25 16.55 -4.82 12.33
N ARG A 26 16.29 -5.13 11.05
CA ARG A 26 15.63 -4.24 10.08
C ARG A 26 14.15 -4.54 9.90
N LEU A 27 13.59 -5.56 10.54
CA LEU A 27 12.15 -5.87 10.42
C LEU A 27 11.26 -4.74 10.96
N ALA A 28 11.75 -3.96 11.92
CA ALA A 28 11.06 -2.79 12.46
C ALA A 28 11.34 -1.49 11.70
N ASP A 29 12.18 -1.52 10.66
CA ASP A 29 12.55 -0.33 9.87
C ASP A 29 11.44 -0.01 8.86
N VAL A 30 10.41 0.67 9.35
CA VAL A 30 9.25 1.11 8.56
C VAL A 30 9.26 2.63 8.49
N ARG A 31 9.15 3.16 7.28
CA ARG A 31 8.95 4.59 7.07
C ARG A 31 7.50 4.93 7.34
N VAL A 32 7.26 5.86 8.26
CA VAL A 32 5.93 6.28 8.68
C VAL A 32 5.75 7.78 8.44
N HIS A 33 4.66 8.15 7.78
CA HIS A 33 4.19 9.52 7.63
C HIS A 33 2.81 9.67 8.26
N ALA A 34 2.68 10.59 9.21
CA ALA A 34 1.43 10.84 9.92
C ALA A 34 1.19 12.36 10.05
N PRO A 35 0.31 12.97 9.22
CA PRO A 35 -0.49 12.37 8.15
C PRO A 35 0.31 12.03 6.89
N GLY A 36 -0.17 11.03 6.14
CA GLY A 36 0.40 10.59 4.86
C GLY A 36 -0.42 11.01 3.65
N TRP A 37 0.22 11.06 2.48
CA TRP A 37 -0.44 11.33 1.19
C TRP A 37 0.20 10.50 0.08
N ILE A 38 -0.62 9.91 -0.78
CA ILE A 38 -0.22 9.15 -1.97
C ILE A 38 -0.82 9.80 -3.22
N VAL A 39 -0.03 9.91 -4.30
CA VAL A 39 -0.47 10.33 -5.63
C VAL A 39 -0.28 9.16 -6.60
N VAL A 40 -1.32 8.84 -7.38
CA VAL A 40 -1.37 7.71 -8.30
C VAL A 40 -1.66 8.18 -9.72
N ARG A 41 -0.96 7.61 -10.70
CA ARG A 41 -1.22 7.79 -12.14
C ARG A 41 -1.14 6.44 -12.84
N ASP A 42 -2.13 6.12 -13.67
CA ASP A 42 -2.15 4.88 -14.47
C ASP A 42 -1.85 3.62 -13.64
N GLY A 43 -2.43 3.53 -12.43
CA GLY A 43 -2.22 2.41 -11.50
C GLY A 43 -0.87 2.39 -10.76
N MET A 44 0.01 3.37 -10.99
CA MET A 44 1.34 3.44 -10.40
C MET A 44 1.45 4.59 -9.39
N ILE A 45 2.26 4.39 -8.34
CA ILE A 45 2.57 5.46 -7.37
C ILE A 45 3.46 6.49 -8.06
N ALA A 46 2.94 7.71 -8.23
CA ALA A 46 3.65 8.83 -8.83
C ALA A 46 4.38 9.69 -7.78
N ASP A 47 3.86 9.77 -6.56
CA ASP A 47 4.47 10.45 -5.41
C ASP A 47 3.87 9.91 -4.11
N ALA A 48 4.62 9.94 -3.01
CA ALA A 48 4.13 9.57 -1.68
C ALA A 48 5.01 10.18 -0.59
N GLY A 49 4.42 10.51 0.56
CA GLY A 49 5.19 11.06 1.68
C GLY A 49 4.35 11.71 2.75
N ALA A 50 4.98 12.63 3.51
CA ALA A 50 4.28 13.47 4.46
C ALA A 50 3.27 14.36 3.73
N ALA A 51 2.04 14.43 4.26
CA ALA A 51 0.93 15.04 3.53
C ALA A 51 1.21 16.50 3.12
N HIS A 52 1.85 17.28 3.99
CA HIS A 52 2.16 18.68 3.70
C HIS A 52 3.20 18.84 2.57
N GLU A 53 4.20 17.97 2.49
CA GLU A 53 5.25 18.02 1.47
C GLU A 53 4.69 17.62 0.10
N VAL A 54 3.88 16.56 0.06
CA VAL A 54 3.23 16.10 -1.18
C VAL A 54 2.23 17.15 -1.65
N ALA A 55 1.41 17.73 -0.76
CA ALA A 55 0.49 18.80 -1.10
C ALA A 55 1.19 20.01 -1.74
N ALA A 56 2.35 20.39 -1.19
CA ALA A 56 3.15 21.50 -1.72
C ALA A 56 3.71 21.24 -3.12
N ARG A 57 4.04 19.97 -3.44
CA ARG A 57 4.50 19.57 -4.78
C ARG A 57 3.37 19.44 -5.80
N HIS A 58 2.12 19.24 -5.35
CA HIS A 58 0.94 19.05 -6.20
C HIS A 58 -0.17 20.07 -5.89
N PRO A 59 0.09 21.38 -6.09
CA PRO A 59 -0.89 22.42 -5.76
C PRO A 59 -2.19 22.26 -6.56
N GLY A 60 -3.32 22.33 -5.86
CA GLY A 60 -4.66 22.23 -6.48
C GLY A 60 -5.08 20.81 -6.88
N LEU A 61 -4.26 19.79 -6.63
CA LEU A 61 -4.66 18.40 -6.87
C LEU A 61 -5.74 18.00 -5.86
N ARG A 62 -6.92 17.62 -6.37
CA ARG A 62 -8.02 17.12 -5.54
C ARG A 62 -7.60 15.83 -4.85
N CYS A 63 -7.77 15.79 -3.54
CA CYS A 63 -7.42 14.67 -2.69
C CYS A 63 -8.67 14.05 -2.05
N GLU A 64 -8.71 12.72 -1.98
CA GLU A 64 -9.67 11.96 -1.20
C GLU A 64 -9.11 11.70 0.20
N ASP A 65 -9.85 12.09 1.25
CA ASP A 65 -9.43 11.86 2.64
C ASP A 65 -9.98 10.52 3.13
N LEU A 66 -9.08 9.59 3.47
CA LEU A 66 -9.36 8.27 4.02
C LEU A 66 -9.58 8.30 5.54
N GLY A 67 -9.63 9.49 6.15
CA GLY A 67 -9.92 9.70 7.56
C GLY A 67 -8.84 9.12 8.47
N ALA A 68 -9.28 8.41 9.52
CA ALA A 68 -8.40 7.80 10.53
C ALA A 68 -7.65 6.54 10.06
N GLY A 69 -7.77 6.17 8.77
CA GLY A 69 -7.18 4.95 8.23
C GLY A 69 -5.66 4.93 8.23
N VAL A 70 -5.11 3.72 8.38
CA VAL A 70 -3.69 3.42 8.15
C VAL A 70 -3.57 2.77 6.78
N VAL A 71 -2.74 3.34 5.92
CA VAL A 71 -2.44 2.81 4.59
C VAL A 71 -1.06 2.15 4.62
N VAL A 72 -1.04 0.90 4.16
CA VAL A 72 0.16 0.07 3.98
C VAL A 72 0.17 -0.49 2.55
N PRO A 73 1.32 -0.93 2.02
CA PRO A 73 1.32 -1.77 0.83
C PRO A 73 0.39 -2.98 1.00
N GLY A 74 -0.18 -3.47 -0.10
CA GLY A 74 -0.93 -4.72 -0.08
C GLY A 74 -0.05 -5.86 0.46
N PHE A 75 -0.63 -6.72 1.30
CA PHE A 75 0.10 -7.85 1.86
C PHE A 75 0.53 -8.83 0.75
N VAL A 76 1.74 -9.37 0.89
CA VAL A 76 2.28 -10.40 0.01
C VAL A 76 2.12 -11.74 0.71
N ASP A 77 1.22 -12.57 0.18
CA ASP A 77 1.14 -13.98 0.55
C ASP A 77 2.19 -14.76 -0.26
N ALA A 78 3.31 -15.10 0.39
CA ALA A 78 4.44 -15.75 -0.25
C ALA A 78 4.23 -17.24 -0.49
N HIS A 79 3.20 -17.85 0.10
CA HIS A 79 3.02 -19.29 0.04
C HIS A 79 1.56 -19.69 0.24
N THR A 80 0.90 -20.03 -0.86
CA THR A 80 -0.50 -20.42 -0.86
C THR A 80 -0.74 -21.61 -1.78
N HIS A 81 -1.78 -22.38 -1.48
CA HIS A 81 -2.21 -23.56 -2.24
C HIS A 81 -3.64 -23.36 -2.75
N PRO A 82 -3.86 -22.45 -3.72
CA PRO A 82 -5.20 -22.03 -4.11
C PRO A 82 -6.02 -23.16 -4.75
N VAL A 83 -5.37 -24.14 -5.37
CA VAL A 83 -6.01 -25.34 -5.94
C VAL A 83 -6.64 -26.23 -4.87
N PHE A 84 -6.22 -26.08 -3.61
CA PHE A 84 -6.77 -26.77 -2.45
C PHE A 84 -7.71 -25.88 -1.63
N ALA A 85 -8.29 -24.84 -2.24
CA ALA A 85 -9.29 -24.03 -1.58
C ALA A 85 -10.54 -24.89 -1.28
N GLY A 86 -10.88 -25.02 0.01
CA GLY A 86 -11.94 -25.91 0.48
C GLY A 86 -11.39 -27.24 0.99
N THR A 87 -12.22 -28.28 0.97
CA THR A 87 -11.85 -29.63 1.41
C THR A 87 -11.93 -30.60 0.24
N ARG A 88 -11.21 -31.73 0.34
CA ARG A 88 -11.16 -32.78 -0.69
C ARG A 88 -11.82 -34.08 -0.21
N GLU A 89 -12.71 -34.01 0.78
CA GLU A 89 -13.35 -35.21 1.36
C GLU A 89 -14.10 -36.04 0.30
N GLY A 90 -14.77 -35.38 -0.66
CA GLY A 90 -15.52 -36.05 -1.73
C GLY A 90 -14.67 -36.84 -2.74
N GLU A 91 -13.34 -36.76 -2.69
CA GLU A 91 -12.46 -37.63 -3.50
C GLU A 91 -12.28 -39.03 -2.88
N PHE A 92 -12.67 -39.19 -1.61
CA PHE A 92 -12.50 -40.44 -0.85
C PHE A 92 -13.81 -41.22 -0.68
N GLU A 93 -14.96 -40.65 -1.03
CA GLU A 93 -16.25 -41.34 -1.06
C GLU A 93 -16.46 -41.91 -2.48
N GLN A 94 -16.39 -43.24 -2.63
CA GLN A 94 -16.74 -43.99 -3.85
C GLN A 94 -18.00 -44.82 -3.63
#